data_AF-A0A1F4AYE9-F1
#
_entry.id   AF-A0A1F4AYE9-F1
#
_cell.length_a   1.000
_cell.length_b   1.000
_cell.length_c   1.000
_cell.angle_alpha   90.00
_cell.angle_beta   90.00
_cell.angle_gamma   90.00
#
_symmetry.space_group_name_H-M   'P 1'
#
loop_
_entity.id
_entity.type
_entity.pdbx_description
1 polymer ?
#
loop_
_entity_poly.entity_id
_entity_poly.type
_entity_poly.pdbx_seq_one_letter_code
_entity_poly.pdbx_strand_id
1 'polypeptide(L)'
;MPPRGIRLACSIRSIDGCLGSYDVYPGEEANSIARVEPVKWDRAPQKDIQQGTFTLIGDMGMTGQLILVNSYQWRALADARLENYFYAAILWGRSPFKVIEDAQFMLKRKPN
;
A
#
# COMPACT_ATOMS: atom_id res chain seq x y z
N MET A 1 11.80 -6.56 -16.65
CA MET A 1 12.43 -5.60 -15.72
C MET A 1 12.25 -6.17 -14.33
N PRO A 2 13.31 -6.33 -13.52
CA PRO A 2 13.18 -6.86 -12.16
C PRO A 2 12.44 -5.86 -11.24
N PRO A 3 11.91 -6.32 -10.09
CA PRO A 3 11.44 -5.42 -9.04
C PRO A 3 12.54 -4.43 -8.62
N ARG A 4 12.15 -3.21 -8.25
CA ARG A 4 13.04 -2.18 -7.70
C ARG A 4 13.48 -2.46 -6.27
N GLY A 5 12.79 -3.35 -5.56
CA GLY A 5 13.14 -3.72 -4.21
C GLY A 5 12.68 -5.12 -3.85
N ILE A 6 13.23 -5.64 -2.76
CA ILE A 6 13.00 -7.00 -2.25
C ILE A 6 11.73 -7.10 -1.42
N ARG A 7 11.32 -5.99 -0.79
CA ARG A 7 10.03 -5.87 -0.10
C ARG A 7 9.61 -4.41 0.03
N LEU A 8 8.32 -4.22 0.25
CA LEU A 8 7.74 -2.95 0.67
C LEU A 8 7.44 -3.07 2.17
N ALA A 9 8.07 -2.23 2.98
CA ALA A 9 7.76 -2.11 4.40
C ALA A 9 6.59 -1.15 4.56
N CYS A 10 5.49 -1.65 5.10
CA CYS A 10 4.23 -0.91 5.21
C CYS A 10 3.91 -0.63 6.67
N SER A 11 3.45 0.59 6.94
CA SER A 11 2.88 0.98 8.23
C SER A 11 1.55 1.69 8.00
N ILE A 12 0.53 1.33 8.78
CA ILE A 12 -0.76 2.00 8.78
C ILE A 12 -1.10 2.46 10.18
N ARG A 13 -1.73 3.63 10.29
CA ARG A 13 -2.20 4.19 11.55
C ARG A 13 -3.69 4.40 11.48
N SER A 14 -4.43 3.91 12.48
CA SER A 14 -5.86 4.16 12.61
C SER A 14 -6.16 5.51 13.29
N ILE A 15 -7.40 5.99 13.16
CA ILE A 15 -7.85 7.27 13.75
C ILE A 15 -7.79 7.24 15.29
N ASP A 16 -8.01 6.08 15.90
CA ASP A 16 -7.83 5.83 17.34
C ASP A 16 -6.37 5.55 17.74
N GLY A 17 -5.42 5.77 16.82
CA GLY A 17 -3.99 5.79 17.09
C GLY A 17 -3.32 4.42 17.19
N CYS A 18 -3.97 3.35 16.74
CA CYS A 18 -3.36 2.02 16.64
C CYS A 18 -2.39 1.98 15.45
N LEU A 19 -1.29 1.28 15.61
CA LEU A 19 -0.23 1.14 14.62
C LEU A 19 -0.18 -0.29 14.11
N GLY A 20 -0.38 -0.44 12.81
CA GLY A 20 -0.24 -1.68 12.06
C GLY A 20 1.04 -1.65 11.25
N SER A 21 1.72 -2.78 11.16
CA SER A 21 2.89 -2.98 10.29
C SER A 21 2.81 -4.30 9.55
N TYR A 22 3.25 -4.33 8.30
CA TYR A 22 3.31 -5.53 7.47
C TYR A 22 4.30 -5.34 6.33
N ASP A 23 4.64 -6.44 5.68
CA ASP A 23 5.51 -6.44 4.50
C ASP A 23 4.76 -6.96 3.28
N VAL A 24 5.13 -6.41 2.12
CA VAL A 24 4.65 -6.89 0.82
C VAL A 24 5.84 -7.29 -0.04
N TYR A 25 5.74 -8.44 -0.70
CA TYR A 25 6.80 -9.04 -1.50
C TYR A 25 6.40 -9.07 -2.99
N PRO A 26 7.30 -8.66 -3.91
CA PRO A 26 7.03 -8.73 -5.34
C PRO A 26 6.91 -10.18 -5.80
N GLY A 27 6.09 -10.41 -6.83
CA GLY A 27 6.04 -11.71 -7.50
C GLY A 27 7.15 -11.91 -8.52
N GLU A 28 7.13 -13.05 -9.19
CA GLU A 28 8.09 -13.36 -10.27
C GLU A 28 7.73 -12.63 -11.56
N GLU A 29 6.42 -12.47 -11.82
CA GLU A 29 5.92 -11.79 -13.00
C GLU A 29 5.91 -10.27 -12.84
N ALA A 30 6.13 -9.55 -13.94
CA ALA A 30 6.15 -8.09 -13.92
C ALA A 30 4.85 -7.50 -13.37
N ASN A 31 4.98 -6.54 -12.45
CA ASN A 31 3.84 -5.84 -11.82
C ASN A 31 2.91 -6.76 -11.01
N SER A 32 3.45 -7.84 -10.44
CA SER A 32 2.72 -8.78 -9.58
C SER A 32 3.19 -8.74 -8.13
N ILE A 33 2.35 -9.24 -7.22
CA ILE A 33 2.63 -9.43 -5.79
C ILE A 33 2.61 -10.92 -5.49
N ALA A 34 3.68 -11.46 -4.90
CA ALA A 34 3.70 -12.84 -4.42
C ALA A 34 2.90 -12.98 -3.13
N ARG A 35 3.12 -12.04 -2.20
CA ARG A 35 2.60 -12.16 -0.84
C ARG A 35 2.44 -10.81 -0.16
N VAL A 36 1.34 -10.67 0.57
CA VAL A 36 1.09 -9.62 1.55
C VAL A 36 1.05 -10.30 2.92
N GLU A 37 1.93 -9.91 3.83
CA GLU A 37 1.90 -10.44 5.19
C GLU A 37 0.70 -9.88 5.98
N PRO A 38 0.17 -10.62 6.95
CA PRO A 38 -0.86 -10.11 7.85
C PRO A 38 -0.38 -8.86 8.60
N VAL A 39 -1.29 -7.91 8.81
CA VAL A 39 -1.00 -6.71 9.58
C VAL A 39 -0.78 -7.08 11.04
N LYS A 40 0.43 -6.81 11.53
CA LYS A 40 0.79 -6.88 12.94
C LYS A 40 0.41 -5.55 13.60
N TRP A 41 -0.65 -5.59 14.39
CA TRP A 41 -1.15 -4.47 15.16
C TRP A 41 -0.52 -4.43 16.54
N ASP A 42 -0.19 -3.23 17.02
CA ASP A 42 0.14 -3.01 18.43
C ASP A 42 -1.08 -3.27 19.33
N ARG A 43 -2.27 -2.88 18.86
CA ARG A 43 -3.59 -3.15 19.42
C ARG A 43 -4.65 -3.14 18.32
N ALA A 44 -5.74 -3.87 18.50
CA ALA A 44 -6.79 -3.96 17.49
C ALA A 44 -7.46 -2.59 17.24
N PRO A 45 -7.49 -2.09 15.98
CA PRO A 45 -8.13 -0.83 15.66
C PRO A 45 -9.66 -0.95 15.75
N GLN A 46 -10.30 0.08 16.33
CA GLN A 46 -11.76 0.21 16.40
C GLN A 46 -12.30 1.25 15.41
N LYS A 47 -11.40 2.06 14.83
CA LYS A 47 -11.72 3.08 13.83
C LYS A 47 -10.95 2.84 12.54
N ASP A 48 -11.40 3.52 11.49
CA ASP A 48 -10.77 3.48 10.17
C ASP A 48 -9.30 3.90 10.19
N ILE A 49 -8.60 3.57 9.10
CA ILE A 49 -7.23 3.98 8.85
C ILE A 49 -7.18 5.48 8.56
N GLN A 50 -6.32 6.18 9.30
CA GLN A 50 -6.03 7.60 9.13
C GLN A 50 -4.95 7.85 8.07
N GLN A 51 -3.91 7.02 8.05
CA GLN A 51 -2.81 7.16 7.11
C GLN A 51 -2.08 5.83 6.89
N GLY A 52 -1.46 5.71 5.72
CA GLY A 52 -0.52 4.66 5.36
C GLY A 52 0.83 5.24 4.94
N THR A 53 1.90 4.55 5.32
CA THR A 53 3.29 4.87 5.03
C THR A 53 3.95 3.66 4.40
N PHE A 54 4.56 3.83 3.23
CA PHE A 54 5.14 2.75 2.44
C PHE A 54 6.57 3.08 2.08
N THR A 55 7.51 2.22 2.48
CA THR A 55 8.94 2.40 2.24
C THR A 55 9.49 1.24 1.44
N LEU A 56 10.11 1.54 0.30
CA LEU A 56 10.76 0.51 -0.52
C LEU A 56 12.07 0.08 0.13
N ILE A 57 12.24 -1.24 0.29
CA ILE A 57 13.48 -1.86 0.76
C ILE A 57 14.14 -2.53 -0.44
N GLY A 58 15.35 -2.08 -0.79
CA GLY A 58 16.21 -2.70 -1.80
C GLY A 58 17.25 -3.62 -1.16
N ASP A 59 18.14 -4.16 -2.00
CA ASP A 59 19.17 -5.11 -1.56
C ASP A 59 20.13 -4.55 -0.51
N MET A 60 20.39 -3.23 -0.56
CA MET A 60 21.26 -2.51 0.38
C MET A 60 20.50 -1.87 1.56
N GLY A 61 19.19 -2.16 1.72
CA GLY A 61 18.35 -1.59 2.78
C GLY A 61 17.31 -0.59 2.27
N MET A 62 16.89 0.35 3.14
CA MET A 62 15.88 1.35 2.78
C MET A 62 16.37 2.25 1.65
N THR A 63 15.55 2.43 0.62
CA THR A 63 15.93 3.25 -0.55
C THR A 63 15.66 4.75 -0.37
N GLY A 64 15.13 5.16 0.80
CA GLY A 64 14.68 6.53 1.06
C GLY A 64 13.37 6.91 0.36
N GLN A 65 12.83 6.04 -0.50
CA GLN A 65 11.54 6.26 -1.13
C GLN A 65 10.42 6.01 -0.12
N LEU A 66 9.76 7.10 0.30
CA LEU A 66 8.61 7.11 1.20
C LEU A 66 7.36 7.55 0.44
N ILE A 67 6.30 6.76 0.52
CA ILE A 67 4.99 7.14 0.01
C ILE A 67 4.04 7.25 1.19
N LEU A 68 3.36 8.40 1.26
CA LEU A 68 2.35 8.69 2.27
C LEU A 68 0.98 8.72 1.61
N VAL A 69 0.03 8.05 2.23
CA VAL A 69 -1.35 7.93 1.78
C VAL A 69 -2.25 8.37 2.92
N ASN A 70 -3.13 9.35 2.68
CA ASN A 70 -4.08 9.79 3.70
C ASN A 70 -5.31 8.87 3.78
N SER A 71 -6.20 9.12 4.74
CA SER A 71 -7.40 8.30 4.99
C SER A 71 -8.28 8.15 3.75
N TYR A 72 -8.51 9.23 3.00
CA TYR A 72 -9.35 9.22 1.80
C TYR A 72 -8.75 8.36 0.68
N GLN A 73 -7.44 8.48 0.45
CA GLN A 73 -6.74 7.70 -0.56
C GLN A 73 -6.65 6.22 -0.17
N TRP A 74 -6.39 5.93 1.11
CA TRP A 74 -6.34 4.55 1.60
C TRP A 74 -7.71 3.88 1.50
N ARG A 75 -8.76 4.57 1.95
CA ARG A 75 -10.14 4.09 1.79
C ARG A 75 -10.48 3.84 0.33
N ALA A 76 -10.07 4.75 -0.57
CA ALA A 76 -10.29 4.56 -2.00
C ALA A 76 -9.66 3.27 -2.53
N LEU A 77 -8.40 3.02 -2.18
CA LEU A 77 -7.70 1.78 -2.54
C LEU A 77 -8.42 0.55 -1.99
N ALA A 78 -8.82 0.57 -0.72
CA ALA A 78 -9.49 -0.54 -0.07
C ALA A 78 -10.88 -0.85 -0.64
N ASP A 79 -11.72 0.17 -0.82
CA ASP A 79 -13.09 0.02 -1.32
C ASP A 79 -13.12 -0.38 -2.82
N ALA A 80 -12.08 0.00 -3.57
CA ALA A 80 -11.87 -0.41 -4.95
C ALA A 80 -11.12 -1.76 -5.08
N ARG A 81 -10.59 -2.30 -3.97
CA ARG A 81 -9.73 -3.50 -3.91
C ARG A 81 -8.49 -3.40 -4.81
N LEU A 82 -7.84 -2.24 -4.81
CA LEU A 82 -6.68 -1.94 -5.65
C LEU A 82 -5.34 -1.92 -4.88
N GLU A 83 -5.31 -2.38 -3.64
CA GLU A 83 -4.12 -2.36 -2.79
C GLU A 83 -2.95 -3.14 -3.41
N ASN A 84 -3.21 -4.32 -3.98
CA ASN A 84 -2.17 -5.12 -4.63
C ASN A 84 -1.56 -4.41 -5.85
N TYR A 85 -2.39 -3.72 -6.64
CA TYR A 85 -1.91 -2.93 -7.78
C TYR A 85 -1.09 -1.72 -7.32
N PHE A 86 -1.49 -1.11 -6.21
CA PHE A 86 -0.75 -0.02 -5.58
C PHE A 86 0.63 -0.50 -5.09
N TYR A 87 0.70 -1.61 -4.35
CA TYR A 87 1.97 -2.18 -3.91
C TYR A 87 2.86 -2.57 -5.09
N ALA A 88 2.28 -3.21 -6.11
CA ALA A 88 2.99 -3.60 -7.32
C ALA A 88 3.55 -2.37 -8.03
N ALA A 89 2.78 -1.28 -8.13
CA ALA A 89 3.26 -0.07 -8.76
C ALA A 89 4.52 0.48 -8.06
N ILE A 90 4.58 0.42 -6.73
CA ILE A 90 5.78 0.85 -5.97
C ILE A 90 6.95 -0.10 -6.22
N LEU A 91 6.73 -1.41 -6.00
CA LEU A 91 7.76 -2.44 -6.10
C LEU A 91 8.34 -2.57 -7.51
N TRP A 92 7.55 -2.32 -8.55
CA TRP A 92 7.96 -2.46 -9.95
C TRP A 92 8.24 -1.11 -10.63
N GLY A 93 8.26 -0.01 -9.87
CA GLY A 93 8.69 1.28 -10.38
C GLY A 93 7.71 1.99 -11.32
N ARG A 94 6.41 1.65 -11.24
CA ARG A 94 5.33 2.38 -11.88
C ARG A 94 4.83 3.50 -10.97
N SER A 95 3.82 4.25 -11.42
CA SER A 95 3.23 5.33 -10.63
C SER A 95 2.15 4.79 -9.67
N PRO A 96 2.38 4.78 -8.35
CA PRO A 96 1.34 4.42 -7.38
C PRO A 96 0.20 5.45 -7.33
N PHE A 97 0.48 6.72 -7.67
CA PHE A 97 -0.52 7.77 -7.69
C PHE A 97 -1.59 7.56 -8.76
N LYS A 98 -1.23 6.96 -9.91
CA LYS A 98 -2.21 6.57 -10.93
C LYS A 98 -3.21 5.54 -10.39
N VAL A 99 -2.74 4.58 -9.59
CA VAL A 99 -3.62 3.58 -8.96
C VAL A 99 -4.57 4.24 -7.96
N ILE A 100 -4.10 5.24 -7.21
CA ILE A 100 -4.95 6.02 -6.30
C ILE A 100 -6.01 6.81 -7.08
N GLU A 101 -5.63 7.45 -8.19
CA GLU A 101 -6.56 8.18 -9.07
C GLU A 101 -7.63 7.25 -9.64
N ASP A 102 -7.23 6.07 -10.15
CA ASP A 102 -8.14 5.05 -10.66
C ASP A 102 -9.12 4.59 -9.58
N ALA A 103 -8.63 4.34 -8.36
CA ALA A 103 -9.46 3.95 -7.21
C ALA A 103 -10.52 5.01 -6.89
N GLN A 104 -10.12 6.28 -6.81
CA GLN A 104 -11.03 7.40 -6.55
C GLN A 104 -12.07 7.57 -7.66
N PHE A 105 -11.67 7.36 -8.91
CA PHE A 105 -12.57 7.45 -10.05
C PHE A 105 -13.61 6.31 -10.08
N MET A 106 -13.20 5.09 -9.72
CA MET A 106 -14.10 3.95 -9.60
C MET A 106 -15.16 4.18 -8.51
N LEU A 107 -14.79 4.80 -7.39
CA LEU A 107 -15.75 5.12 -6.32
C LEU A 107 -16.75 6.20 -6.71
N LYS A 108 -16.33 7.23 -7.45
CA LYS A 108 -17.25 8.26 -7.97
C LYS A 108 -18.30 7.70 -8.94
N ARG A 109 -18.04 6.53 -9.53
CA ARG A 109 -18.91 5.87 -10.52
C ARG A 109 -19.85 4.82 -9.93
N LYS A 110 -19.67 4.39 -8.67
CA LYS A 110 -20.64 3.50 -8.02
C LYS A 110 -21.91 4.31 -7.70
N PRO A 111 -23.07 4.02 -8.31
CA PRO A 111 -24.33 4.59 -7.86
C PRO A 111 -24.64 4.03 -6.46
N ASN A 112 -25.16 4.90 -5.58
CA ASN A 112 -25.67 4.52 -4.26
C ASN A 112 -26.76 3.44 -4.35
#